data_AF-A0A4Q2JFK0-F1
#
_entry.id   AF-A0A4Q2JFK0-F1
#
_cell.length_a   1.000
_cell.length_b   1.000
_cell.length_c   1.000
_cell.angle_alpha   90.00
_cell.angle_beta   90.00
_cell.angle_gamma   90.00
#
_symmetry.space_group_name_H-M   'P 1'
#
loop_
_entity.id
_entity.type
_entity.pdbx_description
1 polymer ?
#
loop_
_entity_poly.entity_id
_entity_poly.type
_entity_poly.pdbx_seq_one_letter_code
_entity_poly.pdbx_strand_id
1 'polypeptide(L)'
;DADLVVCATTAREPLFDGALVPRHAAVVAVGSHEPAARELPGDLLARSHVIVESERVALAEAGDVILAVSEGRLAPDALVTFSELFDGPPVASDRPRVVKTCGMGWQDLAVAPLALSDGRGG
;
A
#
# COMPACT_ATOMS: atom_id res chain seq x y z
N ASP A 1 -0.08 -6.21 -20.38
CA ASP A 1 -0.19 -7.04 -19.18
C ASP A 1 0.98 -6.80 -18.26
N ALA A 2 0.68 -6.47 -17.01
CA ALA A 2 1.66 -6.28 -15.95
C ALA A 2 1.25 -7.13 -14.74
N ASP A 3 2.20 -7.90 -14.21
CA ASP A 3 2.00 -8.70 -12.99
C ASP A 3 2.27 -7.87 -11.72
N LEU A 4 3.04 -6.79 -11.88
CA LEU A 4 3.38 -5.83 -10.84
C LEU A 4 3.25 -4.42 -11.39
N VAL A 5 2.54 -3.56 -10.66
CA VAL A 5 2.43 -2.13 -10.92
C VAL A 5 2.98 -1.37 -9.72
N VAL A 6 3.84 -0.39 -9.94
CA VAL A 6 4.36 0.47 -8.87
C VAL A 6 3.91 1.90 -9.15
N CYS A 7 3.16 2.46 -8.20
CA CYS A 7 2.71 3.84 -8.19
C CYS A 7 3.55 4.59 -7.16
N ALA A 8 4.39 5.51 -7.65
CA ALA A 8 5.28 6.32 -6.84
C ALA A 8 5.28 7.75 -7.39
N THR A 9 4.08 8.34 -7.45
CA THR A 9 3.82 9.63 -8.09
C THR A 9 3.34 10.65 -7.06
N THR A 10 3.34 11.93 -7.43
CA THR A 10 2.70 12.99 -6.66
C THR A 10 1.26 13.24 -7.12
N ALA A 11 0.61 12.25 -7.74
CA ALA A 11 -0.76 12.39 -8.24
C ALA A 11 -1.74 12.58 -7.07
N ARG A 12 -2.75 13.42 -7.31
CA ARG A 12 -3.82 13.68 -6.34
C ARG A 12 -5.14 13.01 -6.74
N GLU A 13 -5.17 12.42 -7.94
CA GLU A 13 -6.32 11.74 -8.52
C GLU A 13 -5.87 10.37 -9.08
N PRO A 14 -6.80 9.39 -9.22
CA PRO A 14 -6.47 8.05 -9.70
C PRO A 14 -5.69 8.05 -11.02
N LEU A 15 -4.58 7.30 -11.06
CA LEU A 15 -3.68 7.22 -12.21
C LEU A 15 -4.28 6.48 -13.41
N PHE A 16 -5.17 5.53 -13.15
CA PHE A 16 -5.76 4.66 -14.17
C PHE A 16 -7.09 4.08 -13.70
N ASP A 17 -7.86 3.55 -14.66
CA ASP A 17 -9.05 2.77 -14.35
C ASP A 17 -8.65 1.49 -13.60
N GLY A 18 -9.18 1.34 -12.39
CA GLY A 18 -8.93 0.20 -11.54
C GLY A 18 -9.22 -1.11 -12.25
N ALA A 19 -10.23 -1.19 -13.14
CA ALA A 19 -10.61 -2.41 -13.84
C ALA A 19 -9.49 -3.01 -14.72
N LEU A 20 -8.48 -2.21 -15.07
CA LEU A 20 -7.33 -2.66 -15.87
C LEU A 20 -6.38 -3.58 -15.09
N VAL A 21 -6.44 -3.60 -13.75
CA VAL A 21 -5.56 -4.43 -12.92
C VAL A 21 -6.04 -5.89 -12.91
N PRO A 22 -5.26 -6.84 -13.45
CA PRO A 22 -5.61 -8.26 -13.47
C PRO A 22 -5.75 -8.84 -12.06
N ARG A 23 -6.55 -9.91 -11.92
CA ARG A 23 -6.79 -10.55 -10.60
C ARG A 23 -5.51 -11.07 -9.94
N HIS A 24 -4.52 -11.50 -10.72
CA HIS A 24 -3.27 -12.05 -10.19
C HIS A 24 -2.25 -10.96 -9.81
N ALA A 25 -2.42 -9.73 -10.28
CA ALA A 25 -1.42 -8.69 -10.19
C ALA A 25 -1.29 -8.10 -8.78
N ALA A 26 -0.11 -7.57 -8.49
CA ALA A 26 0.16 -6.75 -7.32
C ALA A 26 0.32 -5.29 -7.72
N VAL A 27 -0.17 -4.39 -6.88
CA VAL A 27 -0.01 -2.94 -7.01
C VAL A 27 0.67 -2.44 -5.74
N VAL A 28 1.80 -1.76 -5.88
CA VAL A 28 2.47 -1.08 -4.77
C VAL A 28 2.22 0.42 -4.91
N ALA A 29 1.51 1.01 -3.96
CA ALA A 29 1.19 2.44 -3.94
C ALA A 29 1.96 3.13 -2.81
N VAL A 30 2.86 4.04 -3.20
CA VAL A 30 3.81 4.72 -2.30
C VAL A 30 3.52 6.21 -2.20
N GLY A 31 3.00 6.83 -3.27
CA GLY A 31 3.00 8.27 -3.44
C GLY A 31 1.98 9.05 -2.61
N SER A 32 0.86 8.44 -2.23
CA SER A 32 -0.13 9.10 -1.36
C SER A 32 0.19 8.93 0.13
N HIS A 33 0.63 10.00 0.77
CA HIS A 33 0.81 10.14 2.23
C HIS A 33 0.05 11.38 2.77
N GLU A 34 -0.90 11.90 1.99
CA GLU A 34 -1.80 12.97 2.36
C GLU A 34 -3.24 12.43 2.38
N PRO A 35 -4.05 12.68 3.43
CA PRO A 35 -5.39 12.11 3.56
C PRO A 35 -6.36 12.37 2.40
N ALA A 36 -6.14 13.47 1.66
CA ALA A 36 -7.03 13.92 0.58
C ALA A 36 -6.49 13.64 -0.84
N ALA A 37 -5.33 12.98 -0.97
CA ALA A 37 -4.73 12.64 -2.26
C ALA A 37 -4.72 11.12 -2.46
N ARG A 38 -5.01 10.62 -3.66
CA ARG A 38 -4.94 9.19 -3.97
C ARG A 38 -4.34 8.94 -5.34
N GLU A 39 -3.61 7.84 -5.46
CA GLU A 39 -3.11 7.32 -6.74
C GLU A 39 -4.04 6.25 -7.32
N LEU A 40 -4.82 5.59 -6.46
CA LEU A 40 -5.65 4.45 -6.82
C LEU A 40 -7.14 4.77 -6.68
N PRO A 41 -8.00 4.27 -7.60
CA PRO A 41 -9.44 4.44 -7.47
C PRO A 41 -10.00 3.52 -6.39
N GLY A 42 -11.02 3.97 -5.65
CA GLY A 42 -11.62 3.18 -4.56
C GLY A 42 -12.16 1.80 -4.99
N ASP A 43 -12.59 1.64 -6.26
CA ASP A 43 -13.04 0.33 -6.79
C ASP A 43 -11.90 -0.69 -6.91
N LEU A 44 -10.65 -0.22 -7.04
CA LEU A 44 -9.49 -1.10 -6.95
C LEU A 44 -9.31 -1.59 -5.52
N LEU A 45 -9.36 -0.71 -4.53
CA LEU A 45 -9.23 -1.06 -3.12
C LEU A 45 -10.35 -2.03 -2.71
N ALA A 46 -11.59 -1.75 -3.09
CA ALA A 46 -12.77 -2.56 -2.75
C ALA A 46 -12.66 -4.03 -3.18
N ARG A 47 -12.02 -4.30 -4.32
CA ARG A 47 -11.88 -5.66 -4.86
C ARG A 47 -10.52 -6.30 -4.59
N SER A 48 -9.65 -5.66 -3.83
CA SER A 48 -8.29 -6.13 -3.57
C SER A 48 -8.15 -6.71 -2.16
N HIS A 49 -7.12 -7.51 -1.96
CA HIS A 49 -6.53 -7.65 -0.63
C HIS A 49 -5.68 -6.38 -0.39
N VAL A 50 -6.07 -5.55 0.57
CA VAL A 50 -5.37 -4.28 0.87
C VAL A 50 -4.43 -4.51 2.04
N ILE A 51 -3.13 -4.42 1.74
CA ILE A 51 -2.03 -4.70 2.65
C ILE A 51 -1.40 -3.38 3.05
N VAL A 52 -1.23 -3.14 4.35
CA VAL A 52 -0.71 -1.89 4.91
C VAL A 52 0.37 -2.16 5.94
N GLU A 53 1.25 -1.18 6.16
CA GLU A 53 2.30 -1.28 7.18
C GLU A 53 1.70 -1.36 8.59
N SER A 54 0.71 -0.52 8.87
CA SER A 54 -0.14 -0.59 10.06
C SER A 54 -1.50 0.06 9.77
N GLU A 55 -2.55 -0.43 10.42
CA GLU A 55 -3.88 0.19 10.33
C GLU A 55 -3.85 1.65 10.77
N ARG A 56 -3.15 1.94 11.89
CA ARG A 56 -3.07 3.28 12.47
C ARG A 56 -2.52 4.30 11.47
N VAL A 57 -1.42 3.99 10.78
CA VAL A 57 -0.83 4.90 9.79
C VAL A 57 -1.68 4.96 8.53
N ALA A 58 -2.19 3.82 8.05
CA ALA A 58 -3.03 3.79 6.86
C ALA A 58 -4.30 4.66 7.02
N LEU A 59 -4.97 4.57 8.17
CA LEU A 59 -6.18 5.34 8.47
C LEU A 59 -5.90 6.81 8.83
N ALA A 60 -4.64 7.18 9.08
CA ALA A 60 -4.24 8.56 9.41
C ALA A 60 -3.63 9.30 8.22
N GLU A 61 -2.92 8.61 7.32
CA GLU A 61 -2.06 9.24 6.31
C GLU A 61 -2.31 8.74 4.88
N ALA A 62 -2.72 7.49 4.68
CA ALA A 62 -2.86 6.91 3.34
C ALA A 62 -4.18 7.35 2.70
N GLY A 63 -4.14 8.40 1.87
CA GLY A 63 -5.34 8.89 1.19
C GLY A 63 -6.03 7.84 0.29
N ASP A 64 -5.28 6.90 -0.31
CA ASP A 64 -5.87 5.75 -1.02
C ASP A 64 -6.82 4.92 -0.13
N VAL A 65 -6.46 4.72 1.15
CA VAL A 65 -7.22 3.95 2.14
C VAL A 65 -8.31 4.81 2.77
N ILE A 66 -7.96 6.01 3.23
CA ILE A 66 -8.87 6.94 3.91
C ILE A 66 -10.06 7.28 3.02
N LEU A 67 -9.80 7.63 1.76
CA LEU A 67 -10.86 7.96 0.82
C LEU A 67 -11.73 6.73 0.53
N ALA A 68 -11.13 5.56 0.28
CA ALA A 68 -11.90 4.34 0.04
C ALA A 68 -12.79 3.93 1.24
N VAL A 69 -12.30 4.11 2.47
CA VAL A 69 -13.08 3.89 3.69
C VAL A 69 -14.21 4.91 3.79
N SER A 70 -13.92 6.19 3.58
CA SER A 70 -14.93 7.27 3.65
C SER A 70 -16.03 7.12 2.59
N GLU A 71 -15.69 6.54 1.44
CA GLU A 71 -16.59 6.22 0.34
C GLU A 71 -17.41 4.94 0.58
N GLY A 72 -17.17 4.22 1.69
CA GLY A 72 -17.81 2.95 2.00
C GLY A 72 -17.37 1.79 1.10
N ARG A 73 -16.22 1.93 0.42
CA ARG A 73 -15.67 0.96 -0.53
C ARG A 73 -14.70 -0.02 0.12
N LEU A 74 -14.13 0.35 1.27
CA LEU A 74 -13.22 -0.48 2.04
C LEU A 74 -13.65 -0.46 3.51
N ALA A 75 -13.76 -1.63 4.13
CA ALA A 75 -13.99 -1.72 5.56
C ALA A 75 -12.63 -1.59 6.29
N PRO A 76 -12.50 -0.76 7.35
CA PRO A 76 -11.23 -0.60 8.07
C PRO A 76 -10.66 -1.91 8.63
N ASP A 77 -11.52 -2.84 9.02
CA ASP A 77 -11.19 -4.17 9.55
C ASP A 77 -10.86 -5.21 8.46
N ALA A 78 -10.94 -4.83 7.18
CA ALA A 78 -10.53 -5.67 6.05
C ALA A 78 -9.07 -5.46 5.64
N LEU A 79 -8.35 -4.56 6.32
CA LEU A 79 -6.93 -4.32 6.09
C LEU A 79 -6.11 -5.51 6.56
N VAL A 80 -5.06 -5.85 5.81
CA VAL A 80 -4.05 -6.83 6.20
C VAL A 80 -2.78 -6.08 6.57
N THR A 81 -2.36 -6.14 7.82
CA THR A 81 -1.13 -5.48 8.25
C THR A 81 0.12 -6.25 7.81
N PHE A 82 1.28 -5.59 7.80
CA PHE A 82 2.54 -6.28 7.57
C PHE A 82 2.82 -7.35 8.63
N SER A 83 2.44 -7.13 9.89
CA SER A 83 2.56 -8.19 10.92
C SER A 83 1.76 -9.42 10.53
N GLU A 84 0.49 -9.24 10.14
CA GLU A 84 -0.36 -10.37 9.71
C GLU A 84 0.15 -11.02 8.42
N LEU A 85 0.69 -10.23 7.49
CA LEU A 85 1.28 -10.76 6.26
C LEU A 85 2.49 -11.66 6.53
N PHE A 86 3.36 -11.28 7.45
CA PHE A 86 4.61 -12.00 7.73
C PHE A 86 4.44 -13.13 8.76
N ASP A 87 3.56 -12.96 9.75
CA ASP A 87 3.32 -13.94 10.81
C ASP A 87 2.13 -14.89 10.51
N GLY A 88 1.28 -14.52 9.54
CA GLY A 88 0.06 -15.23 9.20
C GLY A 88 0.16 -16.13 7.96
N PRO A 89 -0.98 -16.71 7.52
CA PRO A 89 -1.03 -17.49 6.30
C PRO A 89 -0.83 -16.61 5.06
N PRO A 90 -0.36 -17.18 3.93
CA PRO A 90 -0.20 -16.42 2.69
C PRO A 90 -1.51 -15.77 2.23
N VAL A 91 -1.45 -14.48 1.88
CA VAL A 91 -2.56 -13.78 1.23
C VAL A 91 -2.83 -14.41 -0.13
N ALA A 92 -4.07 -14.83 -0.37
CA ALA A 92 -4.46 -15.50 -1.59
C ALA A 92 -4.25 -14.63 -2.85
N SER A 93 -4.01 -15.28 -3.98
CA SER A 93 -3.83 -14.62 -5.28
C SER A 93 -5.09 -14.63 -6.15
N ASP A 94 -6.26 -14.73 -5.52
CA ASP A 94 -7.57 -14.82 -6.15
C ASP A 94 -8.15 -13.44 -6.53
N ARG A 95 -7.59 -12.37 -6.00
CA ARG A 95 -7.90 -10.98 -6.34
C ARG A 95 -6.64 -10.11 -6.24
N PRO A 96 -6.64 -8.88 -6.81
CA PRO A 96 -5.45 -8.06 -6.80
C PRO A 96 -4.95 -7.82 -5.37
N ARG A 97 -3.64 -7.68 -5.22
CA ARG A 97 -3.01 -7.32 -3.94
C ARG A 97 -2.54 -5.89 -4.03
N VAL A 98 -3.08 -5.01 -3.20
CA VAL A 98 -2.63 -3.63 -3.11
C VAL A 98 -1.78 -3.52 -1.85
N VAL A 99 -0.48 -3.27 -2.02
CA VAL A 99 0.40 -2.90 -0.92
C VAL A 99 0.44 -1.37 -0.86
N LYS A 100 -0.13 -0.80 0.19
CA LYS A 100 -0.10 0.64 0.44
C LYS A 100 0.91 0.96 1.54
N THR A 101 1.81 1.90 1.25
CA THR A 101 2.86 2.35 2.19
C THR A 101 2.81 3.86 2.32
N CYS A 102 2.98 4.38 3.54
CA CYS A 102 3.28 5.79 3.82
C CYS A 102 4.70 5.99 4.36
N GLY A 103 5.39 4.90 4.71
CA GLY A 103 6.68 4.94 5.37
C GLY A 103 6.51 5.07 6.89
N MET A 104 7.33 4.34 7.63
CA MET A 104 7.36 4.38 9.09
C MET A 104 8.79 4.43 9.60
N GLY A 105 9.04 5.23 10.63
CA GLY A 105 10.40 5.46 11.14
C GLY A 105 11.17 4.21 11.60
N TRP A 106 10.49 3.09 11.91
CA TRP A 106 11.18 1.83 12.22
C TRP A 106 11.84 1.20 10.98
N GLN A 107 11.33 1.48 9.78
CA GLN A 107 11.91 1.00 8.52
C GLN A 107 13.24 1.70 8.30
N ASP A 108 13.28 3.02 8.49
CA ASP A 108 14.51 3.81 8.46
C ASP A 108 15.51 3.31 9.51
N LEU A 109 15.03 3.07 10.73
CA LEU A 109 15.87 2.55 11.82
C LEU A 109 16.43 1.15 11.53
N ALA A 110 15.66 0.28 10.86
CA ALA A 110 16.11 -1.05 10.51
C ALA A 110 17.22 -1.03 9.44
N VAL A 111 17.18 -0.08 8.50
CA VAL A 111 18.16 0.03 7.40
C VAL A 111 19.38 0.87 7.81
N ALA A 112 19.23 1.86 8.70
CA ALA A 112 20.31 2.79 9.05
C ALA A 112 21.63 2.13 9.49
N PRO A 113 21.65 1.08 10.35
CA PRO A 113 22.88 0.41 10.74
C PRO A 113 23.64 -0.22 9.56
N LEU A 114 22.92 -0.78 8.57
CA LEU A 114 23.50 -1.40 7.38
C LEU A 114 24.19 -0.37 6.50
N ALA A 115 23.54 0.78 6.29
CA ALA A 115 24.13 1.89 5.54
C ALA A 115 25.40 2.44 6.22
N LEU A 116 25.43 2.47 7.55
CA LEU A 116 26.58 2.95 8.33
C LEU A 116 27.73 1.93 8.40
N SER A 117 27.45 0.62 8.35
CA SER A 117 28.51 -0.40 8.28
C SER A 117 29.21 -0.41 6.93
N ASP A 118 28.47 -0.20 5.84
CA ASP A 118 29.03 -0.19 4.49
C ASP A 118 29.83 1.09 4.20
N GLY A 119 29.48 2.21 4.84
CA GLY A 119 30.20 3.48 4.72
C GLY A 119 31.51 3.58 5.53
N ARG A 120 31.83 2.60 6.38
CA ARG A 120 33.08 2.57 7.17
C ARG A 120 34.20 1.73 6.54
N GLY A 121 33.99 1.24 5.32
CA GLY A 121 34.97 0.47 4.54
C GLY A 121 35.68 1.25 3.41
N GLY A 122 35.55 2.58 3.37
CA GLY A 122 36.20 3.47 2.39
C GLY A 122 37.34 4.31 2.97
#